data_AF-A0A3C0URJ0-F1
#
_entry.id   AF-A0A3C0URJ0-F1
#
_cell.length_a   1.000
_cell.length_b   1.000
_cell.length_c   1.000
_cell.angle_alpha   90.00
_cell.angle_beta   90.00
_cell.angle_gamma   90.00
#
_symmetry.space_group_name_H-M   'P 1'
#
loop_
_entity.id
_entity.type
_entity.pdbx_description
1 polymer ?
#
loop_
_entity_poly.entity_id
_entity_poly.type
_entity_poly.pdbx_seq_one_letter_code
_entity_poly.pdbx_strand_id
1 'polypeptide(L)'
;MSNPFAEIYERLGNIEGFLLALDEKLTPTLPQPTDGKKYLTAKEAAEFMGIKQQTLYQNIEQVPHIKKHGKLHFVKADLVAYMEEGRKEIEQKKGGRK
;
A
#
# COMPACT_ATOMS: atom_id res chain seq x y z
N MET A 1 -37.15 -35.64 24.11
CA MET A 1 -36.19 -35.93 23.02
C MET A 1 -35.74 -34.60 22.46
N SER A 2 -34.44 -34.31 22.41
CA SER A 2 -33.94 -33.06 21.84
C SER A 2 -34.25 -33.03 20.34
N ASN A 3 -34.73 -31.90 19.81
CA ASN A 3 -35.10 -31.78 18.42
C ASN A 3 -33.83 -31.85 17.54
N PRO A 4 -33.66 -32.89 16.71
CA PRO A 4 -32.45 -33.04 15.91
C PRO A 4 -32.24 -31.91 14.90
N PHE A 5 -33.32 -31.23 14.47
CA PHE A 5 -33.22 -30.08 13.57
C PHE A 5 -32.76 -28.80 14.28
N ALA A 6 -32.99 -28.68 15.60
CA ALA A 6 -32.52 -27.53 16.37
C ALA A 6 -30.99 -27.51 16.46
N GLU A 7 -30.36 -28.68 16.63
CA GLU A 7 -28.90 -28.80 16.65
C GLU A 7 -28.28 -28.43 15.29
N ILE A 8 -28.94 -28.79 14.19
CA ILE A 8 -28.50 -28.41 12.84
C ILE A 8 -28.57 -26.90 12.66
N TYR A 9 -29.64 -26.26 13.13
CA TYR A 9 -29.81 -24.82 13.01
C TYR A 9 -28.75 -24.05 13.81
N GLU A 10 -28.46 -24.47 15.03
CA GLU A 10 -27.38 -23.88 15.83
C GLU A 10 -26.00 -24.06 15.17
N ARG A 11 -25.72 -25.24 14.61
CA ARG A 11 -24.46 -25.48 13.89
C ARG A 11 -24.34 -24.59 12.65
N LEU A 12 -25.41 -24.39 11.89
CA LEU A 12 -25.41 -23.50 10.73
C LEU A 12 -25.15 -22.04 11.14
N GLY A 13 -25.81 -21.55 12.18
CA GLY A 13 -25.56 -20.19 12.69
C GLY A 13 -24.11 -19.98 13.16
N ASN A 14 -23.51 -21.00 13.80
CA ASN A 14 -22.11 -20.96 14.20
C ASN A 14 -21.17 -20.90 12.99
N ILE A 15 -21.45 -21.67 11.93
CA ILE A 15 -20.66 -21.66 10.69
C ILE A 15 -20.77 -20.29 10.01
N GLU A 16 -21.95 -19.71 9.90
CA GLU A 16 -22.14 -18.37 9.31
C GLU A 16 -21.37 -17.31 10.09
N GLY A 17 -21.42 -17.35 11.43
CA GLY A 17 -20.63 -16.46 12.29
C GLY A 17 -19.13 -16.60 12.07
N PHE A 18 -18.63 -17.83 11.93
CA PHE A 18 -17.22 -18.06 11.62
C PHE A 18 -16.82 -17.61 10.23
N LEU A 19 -17.68 -17.78 9.23
CA LEU A 19 -17.43 -17.29 7.87
C LEU A 19 -17.34 -15.76 7.83
N LEU A 20 -18.22 -15.06 8.55
CA LEU A 20 -18.13 -13.59 8.68
C LEU A 20 -16.85 -13.14 9.39
N ALA A 21 -16.48 -13.81 10.49
CA ALA A 21 -15.26 -13.49 11.22
C ALA A 21 -13.99 -13.81 10.42
N LEU A 22 -14.03 -14.82 9.55
CA LEU A 22 -12.94 -15.12 8.63
C LEU A 22 -12.86 -14.10 7.51
N ASP A 23 -14.00 -13.70 6.94
CA ASP A 23 -14.06 -12.64 5.93
C ASP A 23 -13.48 -11.33 6.48
N GLU A 24 -13.83 -10.93 7.70
CA GLU A 24 -13.25 -9.74 8.35
C GLU A 24 -11.74 -9.85 8.58
N LYS A 25 -11.23 -11.06 8.87
CA LYS A 25 -9.77 -11.29 9.06
C LYS A 25 -9.02 -11.44 7.74
N LEU A 26 -9.68 -11.91 6.70
CA LEU A 26 -9.12 -12.12 5.35
C LEU A 26 -9.28 -10.88 4.47
N THR A 27 -10.16 -9.95 4.83
CA THR A 27 -10.27 -8.65 4.20
C THR A 27 -9.35 -7.66 4.92
N PRO A 28 -8.12 -7.44 4.43
CA PRO A 28 -7.45 -6.20 4.78
C PRO A 28 -8.37 -5.06 4.34
N THR A 29 -8.72 -4.19 5.27
CA THR A 29 -9.39 -2.91 4.98
C THR A 29 -8.71 -2.28 3.76
N LEU A 30 -9.43 -2.22 2.64
CA LEU A 30 -8.97 -1.55 1.43
C LEU A 30 -8.70 -0.08 1.78
N PRO A 31 -7.50 0.43 1.46
CA PRO A 31 -7.16 0.74 0.08
C PRO A 31 -6.24 -0.33 -0.51
N GLN A 32 -6.59 -0.85 -1.70
CA GLN A 32 -5.73 -1.79 -2.43
C GLN A 32 -4.31 -1.22 -2.62
N PRO A 33 -3.26 -2.02 -2.39
CA PRO A 33 -1.97 -1.81 -3.01
C PRO A 33 -1.48 -3.10 -3.68
N THR A 34 -1.57 -3.15 -5.00
CA THR A 34 -0.47 -3.56 -5.91
C THR A 34 0.66 -4.49 -5.40
N ASP A 35 0.37 -5.63 -4.76
CA ASP A 35 1.42 -6.58 -4.32
C ASP A 35 2.11 -7.39 -5.45
N GLY A 36 1.81 -7.09 -6.72
CA GLY A 36 2.51 -7.69 -7.87
C GLY A 36 2.99 -6.72 -8.94
N LYS A 37 2.68 -5.42 -8.83
CA LYS A 37 3.06 -4.46 -9.87
C LYS A 37 4.42 -3.84 -9.54
N LYS A 38 5.47 -4.26 -10.25
CA LYS A 38 6.79 -3.59 -10.21
C LYS A 38 6.71 -2.10 -10.58
N TYR A 39 5.67 -1.72 -11.33
CA TYR A 39 5.46 -0.37 -11.84
C TYR A 39 4.18 0.22 -11.25
N LEU A 40 4.34 1.37 -10.59
CA LEU A 40 3.31 2.22 -10.04
C LEU A 40 2.98 3.34 -11.04
N THR A 41 1.73 3.78 -11.04
CA THR A 41 1.31 5.00 -11.74
C THR A 41 1.64 6.25 -10.92
N ALA A 42 1.57 7.44 -11.53
CA ALA A 42 1.80 8.71 -10.81
C ALA A 42 0.92 8.88 -9.57
N LYS A 43 -0.33 8.39 -9.62
CA LYS A 43 -1.24 8.42 -8.46
C LYS A 43 -0.75 7.51 -7.34
N GLU A 44 -0.45 6.24 -7.66
CA GLU A 44 0.01 5.26 -6.69
C GLU A 44 1.38 5.63 -6.10
N ALA A 45 2.27 6.22 -6.91
CA ALA A 45 3.57 6.73 -6.44
C ALA A 45 3.40 7.92 -5.47
N ALA A 46 2.48 8.85 -5.75
CA ALA A 46 2.19 9.97 -4.86
C ALA A 46 1.62 9.50 -3.51
N GLU A 47 0.70 8.53 -3.55
CA GLU A 47 0.14 7.89 -2.36
C GLU A 47 1.23 7.14 -1.57
N PHE A 48 2.12 6.42 -2.27
CA PHE A 48 3.25 5.72 -1.65
C PHE A 48 4.23 6.66 -0.94
N MET A 49 4.51 7.82 -1.53
CA MET A 49 5.39 8.83 -0.95
C MET A 49 4.69 9.74 0.08
N GLY A 50 3.36 9.65 0.21
CA GLY A 50 2.58 10.53 1.09
C GLY A 50 2.50 11.99 0.64
N ILE A 51 2.68 12.26 -0.66
CA ILE A 51 2.66 13.62 -1.23
C ILE A 51 1.47 13.82 -2.18
N LYS A 52 1.16 15.08 -2.50
CA LYS A 52 0.14 15.40 -3.52
C LYS A 52 0.64 15.05 -4.92
N GLN A 53 -0.24 14.57 -5.81
CA GLN A 53 0.11 14.28 -7.21
C GLN A 53 0.74 15.47 -7.93
N GLN A 54 0.25 16.69 -7.67
CA GLN A 54 0.82 17.92 -8.23
C GLN A 54 2.27 18.13 -7.80
N THR A 55 2.61 17.84 -6.54
CA THR A 55 3.98 17.91 -6.03
C THR A 55 4.87 16.83 -6.64
N LEU A 56 4.32 15.64 -6.92
CA LEU A 56 5.05 14.61 -7.67
C LEU A 56 5.37 15.08 -9.10
N TYR A 57 4.43 15.71 -9.80
CA TYR A 57 4.67 16.26 -11.15
C TYR A 57 5.68 17.40 -11.14
N GLN A 58 5.69 18.26 -10.11
CA GLN A 58 6.69 19.33 -9.98
C GLN A 58 8.09 18.77 -9.73
N ASN A 59 8.21 17.65 -9.01
CA ASN A 59 9.48 16.99 -8.70
C ASN A 59 9.80 15.84 -9.67
N ILE A 60 9.14 15.77 -10.83
CA ILE A 60 9.29 14.64 -11.76
C ILE A 60 10.73 14.50 -12.30
N GLU A 61 11.47 15.59 -12.36
CA GLU A 61 12.88 15.60 -12.78
C GLU A 61 13.82 15.01 -11.74
N GLN A 62 13.46 15.10 -10.45
CA GLN A 62 14.24 14.58 -9.33
C GLN A 62 13.85 13.14 -9.01
N VAL A 63 12.60 12.78 -9.25
CA VAL A 63 12.06 11.44 -8.94
C VAL A 63 12.36 10.46 -10.08
N PRO A 64 12.94 9.28 -9.81
CA PRO A 64 13.21 8.28 -10.83
C PRO A 64 11.91 7.80 -11.48
N HIS A 65 11.79 8.02 -12.79
CA HIS A 65 10.60 7.69 -13.57
C HIS A 65 10.94 7.05 -14.92
N ILE A 66 10.02 6.25 -15.43
CA ILE A 66 10.10 5.58 -16.72
C ILE A 66 8.96 6.11 -17.61
N LYS A 67 9.31 6.75 -18.72
CA LYS A 67 8.33 7.21 -19.73
C LYS A 67 8.14 6.13 -20.80
N LYS A 68 6.95 5.55 -20.90
CA LYS A 68 6.57 4.58 -21.94
C LYS A 68 5.20 4.94 -22.52
N HIS A 69 5.09 4.99 -23.85
CA HIS A 69 3.84 5.27 -24.57
C HIS A 69 3.09 6.52 -24.07
N GLY A 70 3.83 7.58 -23.70
CA GLY A 70 3.24 8.83 -23.19
C GLY A 70 2.77 8.78 -21.73
N LYS A 71 2.99 7.66 -21.01
CA LYS A 71 2.67 7.51 -19.59
C LYS A 71 3.94 7.42 -18.75
N LEU A 72 3.83 7.96 -17.53
CA LEU A 72 4.87 7.89 -16.50
C LEU A 72 4.62 6.69 -15.60
N HIS A 73 5.65 5.86 -15.47
CA HIS A 73 5.68 4.69 -14.60
C HIS A 73 6.80 4.84 -13.58
N PHE A 74 6.55 4.43 -12.35
CA PHE A 74 7.50 4.54 -11.24
C PHE A 74 7.80 3.15 -10.70
N VAL A 75 9.08 2.84 -10.46
CA VAL A 75 9.46 1.56 -9.86
C VAL A 75 9.46 1.72 -8.34
N LYS A 76 8.79 0.82 -7.63
CA LYS A 76 8.69 0.89 -6.16
C LYS A 76 10.07 0.89 -5.48
N ALA A 77 11.01 0.06 -5.97
CA ALA A 77 12.37 -0.02 -5.44
C ALA A 77 13.13 1.31 -5.57
N ASP A 78 12.99 2.00 -6.71
CA ASP A 78 13.67 3.27 -6.97
C ASP A 78 13.07 4.39 -6.11
N LEU A 79 11.75 4.39 -5.89
CA LEU A 79 11.10 5.33 -4.96
C LEU A 79 11.58 5.15 -3.53
N VAL A 80 11.75 3.89 -3.07
CA VAL A 80 12.32 3.60 -1.74
C VAL A 80 13.76 4.10 -1.64
N ALA A 81 14.60 3.79 -2.64
CA ALA A 81 15.98 4.25 -2.68
C ALA A 81 16.09 5.79 -2.62
N TYR A 82 15.23 6.49 -3.37
CA TYR A 82 15.15 7.95 -3.37
C TYR A 82 14.77 8.50 -1.98
N MET A 83 13.81 7.88 -1.29
CA MET A 83 13.42 8.28 0.07
C MET A 83 14.55 8.01 1.09
N GLU A 84 15.29 6.91 0.94
CA GLU A 84 16.43 6.59 1.78
C GLU A 84 17.65 7.49 1.53
N GLU A 85 17.86 7.95 0.30
CA GLU A 85 18.90 8.92 -0.03
C GLU A 85 18.65 10.27 0.64
N GLY A 86 17.41 10.76 0.59
CA GLY A 86 17.00 11.96 1.32
C GLY A 86 17.20 11.85 2.84
N ARG A 87 17.14 10.63 3.40
CA ARG A 87 17.43 10.38 4.83
C ARG A 87 18.91 10.59 5.17
N LYS A 88 19.84 10.23 4.27
CA LYS A 88 21.29 10.37 4.49
C LYS A 88 21.74 11.83 4.53
N GLU A 89 21.05 12.72 3.82
CA GLU A 89 21.39 14.15 3.79
C GLU A 89 21.10 14.86 5.14
N ILE A 90 20.07 14.43 5.86
CA ILE A 90 19.71 14.99 7.18
C ILE A 90 20.72 14.55 8.25
N GLU A 91 21.30 13.36 8.08
CA GLU A 91 22.28 12.81 9.03
C GLU A 91 23.68 13.41 8.84
N GLN A 92 24.10 13.76 7.62
CA GLN A 92 25.40 14.42 7.38
C GLN A 92 25.42 15.91 7.76
N LYS A 93 24.26 16.59 7.86
CA LYS A 93 24.20 18.02 8.23
C LYS A 93 24.15 18.31 9.74
N LYS A 94 24.22 17.31 10.62
CA LYS A 94 24.26 17.49 12.09
C LYS A 94 25.65 17.42 12.73
N GLY A 95 26.73 17.40 11.94
CA GLY A 95 28.11 17.25 12.43
C GLY A 95 29.04 18.46 12.30
N GLY A 96 28.54 19.68 12.08
CA GLY A 96 29.45 20.81 11.77
C GLY A 96 28.88 22.19 12.07
N ARG A 97 28.64 22.48 13.35
CA ARG A 97 28.66 23.86 13.87
C ARG A 97 28.90 23.82 15.38
N LYS A 98 30.17 23.86 15.75
CA LYS A 98 30.73 24.66 16.85
C LYS A 98 32.25 24.59 16.79
#